data_AF-A0A382X9N8-F1
#
_entry.id   AF-A0A382X9N8-F1
#
_cell.length_a   1.000
_cell.length_b   1.000
_cell.length_c   1.000
_cell.angle_alpha   90.00
_cell.angle_beta   90.00
_cell.angle_gamma   90.00
#
_symmetry.space_group_name_H-M   'P 1'
#
loop_
_entity.id
_entity.type
_entity.pdbx_description
1 polymer ?
#
loop_
_entity_poly.entity_id
_entity_poly.type
_entity_poly.pdbx_seq_one_letter_code
_entity_poly.pdbx_strand_id
1 'polypeptide(L)'
;MEKERKLIVAGNWKMNKTVAESLDLAIGLVRELKDVTEVDIAVCPPFTALTAVSEVVIDSNIRLGAQNMSENGYGAHTGEIAA
;
A
#
# COMPACT_ATOMS: atom_id res chain seq x y z
N MET A 1 -30.01 -2.08 -6.02
CA MET A 1 -29.31 -0.84 -5.60
C MET A 1 -28.19 -0.62 -6.60
N GLU A 2 -28.34 0.34 -7.51
CA GLU A 2 -27.21 0.84 -8.30
C GLU A 2 -26.17 1.41 -7.33
N LYS A 3 -24.96 0.85 -7.34
CA LYS A 3 -23.83 1.42 -6.60
C LYS A 3 -23.20 2.48 -7.49
N GLU A 4 -23.48 3.75 -7.23
CA GLU A 4 -22.85 4.90 -7.92
C GLU A 4 -21.34 5.02 -7.63
N ARG A 5 -20.81 4.31 -6.62
CA ARG A 5 -19.39 4.36 -6.23
C ARG A 5 -18.69 3.02 -6.44
N LYS A 6 -17.54 3.08 -7.10
CA LYS A 6 -16.62 1.93 -7.21
C LYS A 6 -16.16 1.51 -5.81
N LEU A 7 -16.13 0.21 -5.55
CA LEU A 7 -15.67 -0.32 -4.26
C LEU A 7 -14.15 -0.27 -4.18
N ILE A 8 -13.64 -0.11 -2.96
CA ILE A 8 -12.22 -0.21 -2.65
C ILE A 8 -11.97 -1.31 -1.61
N VAL A 9 -10.94 -2.11 -1.83
CA VAL A 9 -10.41 -3.08 -0.86
C VAL A 9 -8.97 -2.69 -0.54
N ALA A 10 -8.75 -2.29 0.72
CA ALA A 10 -7.45 -1.84 1.20
C ALA A 10 -6.88 -2.78 2.26
N GLY A 11 -5.73 -3.39 1.97
CA GLY A 11 -5.01 -4.26 2.89
C GLY A 11 -4.05 -3.48 3.78
N ASN A 12 -4.49 -3.11 5.00
CA ASN A 12 -3.58 -2.57 6.02
C ASN A 12 -2.79 -3.70 6.69
N TRP A 13 -1.49 -3.79 6.42
CA TRP A 13 -0.63 -4.86 6.96
C TRP A 13 -0.27 -4.64 8.42
N LYS A 14 -0.56 -3.46 8.98
CA LYS A 14 -0.21 -3.03 10.33
C LYS A 14 1.29 -3.23 10.58
N MET A 15 1.68 -3.51 11.82
CA MET A 15 3.07 -3.80 12.19
C MET A 15 3.40 -5.29 11.97
N ASN A 16 3.24 -5.78 10.74
CA ASN A 16 3.59 -7.15 10.36
C ASN A 16 4.47 -7.14 9.11
N LYS A 17 5.27 -8.20 8.99
CA LYS A 17 6.19 -8.50 7.89
C LYS A 17 7.50 -7.72 7.93
N THR A 18 8.56 -8.44 7.63
CA THR A 18 9.85 -7.90 7.21
C THR A 18 9.75 -7.39 5.76
N VAL A 19 10.78 -6.67 5.30
CA VAL A 19 10.84 -6.20 3.90
C VAL A 19 10.74 -7.36 2.91
N ALA A 20 11.41 -8.48 3.17
CA ALA A 20 11.38 -9.66 2.30
C ALA A 20 9.96 -10.29 2.23
N GLU A 21 9.32 -10.50 3.38
CA GLU A 21 7.94 -11.03 3.42
C GLU A 21 6.93 -10.08 2.77
N SER A 22 7.16 -8.77 2.88
CA SER A 22 6.37 -7.74 2.22
C SER A 22 6.51 -7.79 0.70
N LEU A 23 7.73 -7.98 0.19
CA LEU A 23 8.00 -8.15 -1.24
C LEU A 23 7.34 -9.43 -1.77
N ASP A 24 7.53 -10.56 -1.10
CA ASP A 24 6.95 -11.84 -1.49
C ASP A 24 5.42 -11.76 -1.59
N LEU A 25 4.78 -11.12 -0.60
CA LEU A 25 3.32 -10.90 -0.64
C LEU A 25 2.94 -9.96 -1.80
N ALA A 26 3.64 -8.84 -1.99
CA ALA A 26 3.31 -7.88 -3.04
C ALA A 26 3.40 -8.51 -4.44
N ILE A 27 4.45 -9.28 -4.71
CA ILE A 27 4.64 -10.02 -5.97
C ILE A 27 3.51 -11.02 -6.19
N GLY A 28 3.13 -11.76 -5.15
CA GLY A 28 2.00 -12.69 -5.19
C GLY A 28 0.69 -12.00 -5.55
N LEU A 29 0.39 -10.87 -4.88
CA LEU A 29 -0.82 -10.08 -5.11
C LEU A 29 -0.86 -9.50 -6.54
N VAL A 30 0.23 -8.91 -7.02
CA VAL A 30 0.30 -8.37 -8.40
C VAL A 30 0.01 -9.45 -9.42
N ARG A 31 0.58 -10.65 -9.24
CA ARG A 31 0.35 -11.79 -10.14
C ARG A 31 -1.10 -12.26 -10.13
N GLU A 32 -1.69 -12.40 -8.94
CA GLU A 32 -3.01 -13.02 -8.76
C GLU A 32 -4.17 -12.07 -9.04
N LEU A 33 -3.97 -10.76 -8.87
CA LEU A 33 -5.04 -9.76 -8.95
C LEU A 33 -5.00 -8.93 -10.24
N LYS A 34 -4.05 -9.17 -11.15
CA LYS A 34 -3.85 -8.38 -12.39
C LYS A 34 -5.12 -8.18 -13.24
N ASP A 35 -6.02 -9.15 -13.24
CA ASP A 35 -7.23 -9.16 -14.08
C ASP A 35 -8.48 -8.63 -13.34
N VAL A 36 -8.35 -8.29 -12.05
CA VAL A 36 -9.44 -7.70 -11.26
C VAL A 36 -9.58 -6.23 -11.60
N THR A 37 -10.77 -5.81 -12.06
CA THR A 37 -11.01 -4.44 -12.56
C THR A 37 -12.22 -3.77 -11.91
N GLU A 38 -13.10 -4.56 -11.30
CA GLU A 38 -14.38 -4.15 -10.74
C GLU A 38 -14.23 -3.34 -9.43
N VAL A 39 -13.10 -3.50 -8.74
CA VAL A 39 -12.77 -2.81 -7.48
C VAL A 39 -11.41 -2.14 -7.57
N ASP A 40 -11.21 -1.09 -6.80
CA ASP A 40 -9.88 -0.53 -6.57
C ASP A 40 -9.19 -1.32 -5.45
N ILE A 41 -7.90 -1.60 -5.63
CA ILE A 41 -7.11 -2.40 -4.71
C ILE A 41 -6.00 -1.52 -4.18
N ALA A 42 -5.80 -1.53 -2.86
CA ALA A 42 -4.69 -0.82 -2.21
C ALA A 42 -4.01 -1.69 -1.16
N VAL A 43 -2.70 -1.48 -0.96
CA VAL A 43 -1.93 -2.10 0.12
C VAL A 43 -1.19 -1.05 0.93
N CYS A 44 -1.19 -1.22 2.26
CA CYS A 44 -0.48 -0.34 3.20
C CYS A 44 0.54 -1.14 4.03
N PRO A 45 1.77 -1.34 3.53
CA PRO A 45 2.84 -2.01 4.28
C PRO A 45 3.34 -1.15 5.46
N PRO A 46 4.09 -1.73 6.42
CA PRO A 46 4.89 -0.93 7.35
C PRO A 46 5.80 0.04 6.61
N PHE A 47 6.06 1.22 7.17
CA PHE A 47 6.87 2.25 6.52
C PHE A 47 8.26 1.74 6.07
N THR A 48 8.87 0.86 6.87
CA THR A 48 10.18 0.24 6.57
C THR A 48 10.19 -0.62 5.30
N ALA A 49 9.03 -1.05 4.80
CA ALA A 49 8.90 -1.81 3.56
C ALA A 49 8.22 -1.01 2.43
N LEU A 50 7.82 0.24 2.68
CA LEU A 50 7.00 1.02 1.75
C LEU A 50 7.67 1.22 0.38
N THR A 51 8.95 1.60 0.36
CA THR A 51 9.71 1.78 -0.88
C THR A 51 9.83 0.49 -1.68
N ALA A 52 10.21 -0.61 -1.02
CA ALA A 52 10.38 -1.90 -1.68
C ALA A 52 9.06 -2.41 -2.30
N VAL A 53 7.95 -2.26 -1.57
CA VAL A 53 6.62 -2.61 -2.10
C VAL A 53 6.20 -1.66 -3.22
N SER A 54 6.55 -0.37 -3.14
CA SER A 54 6.28 0.61 -4.20
C SER A 54 6.85 0.17 -5.54
N GLU A 55 8.10 -0.29 -5.56
CA GLU A 55 8.78 -0.75 -6.78
C GLU A 55 8.08 -1.96 -7.40
N VAL A 56 7.49 -2.84 -6.59
CA VAL A 56 6.75 -4.02 -7.07
C VAL A 56 5.41 -3.64 -7.67
N VAL A 57 4.69 -2.68 -7.08
CA VAL A 57 3.29 -2.38 -7.48
C VAL A 57 3.16 -1.26 -8.50
N ILE A 58 4.24 -0.53 -8.84
CA ILE A 58 4.20 0.71 -9.64
C ILE A 58 3.50 0.56 -11.00
N ASP A 59 3.69 -0.58 -11.68
CA ASP A 59 3.11 -0.87 -13.00
C ASP A 59 1.92 -1.85 -12.92
N SER A 60 1.33 -2.03 -11.73
CA SER A 60 0.21 -2.92 -11.49
C SER A 60 -1.13 -2.18 -11.31
N ASN A 61 -2.23 -2.91 -11.18
CA ASN A 61 -3.54 -2.36 -10.78
C ASN A 61 -3.67 -2.11 -9.27
N ILE A 62 -2.63 -2.36 -8.48
CA ILE A 62 -2.61 -2.17 -7.03
C ILE A 62 -2.05 -0.80 -6.68
N ARG A 63 -2.80 -0.01 -5.90
CA ARG A 63 -2.35 1.26 -5.35
C ARG A 63 -1.52 1.05 -4.07
N LEU A 64 -0.56 1.93 -3.84
CA LEU A 64 0.22 1.97 -2.61
C LEU A 64 -0.34 3.03 -1.65
N GLY A 65 -0.41 2.72 -0.36
CA GLY A 65 -0.67 3.68 0.71
C GLY A 65 0.32 3.52 1.86
N ALA A 66 0.52 4.60 2.63
CA ALA A 66 1.17 4.53 3.93
C ALA A 66 0.14 4.23 5.03
N GLN A 67 0.60 3.81 6.21
CA GLN A 67 -0.28 3.53 7.36
C GLN A 67 -0.57 4.77 8.22
N ASN A 68 0.35 5.74 8.21
CA ASN A 68 0.26 6.99 8.93
C ASN A 68 1.12 8.06 8.25
N MET A 69 0.84 9.33 8.55
CA MET A 69 1.64 10.50 8.18
C MET A 69 1.55 11.54 9.30
N SER A 70 2.54 12.41 9.37
CA SER A 70 2.57 13.55 10.28
C SER A 70 1.68 14.68 9.75
N GLU A 71 1.19 15.52 10.66
CA GLU A 71 0.56 16.80 10.29
C GLU A 71 1.61 17.85 9.85
N ASN A 72 2.88 17.62 10.22
CA ASN A 72 3.99 18.50 9.89
C ASN A 72 4.70 18.04 8.61
N GLY A 73 5.24 19.01 7.86
CA GLY A 73 6.16 18.74 6.76
C GLY A 73 7.59 18.47 7.23
N TYR A 74 8.57 18.76 6.38
CA TYR A 74 10.00 18.61 6.71
C TYR A 74 10.40 19.51 7.89
N GLY A 75 11.08 18.94 8.90
CA GLY A 75 11.52 19.67 10.08
C GLY A 75 12.08 18.78 11.19
N ALA A 76 12.28 19.36 12.37
CA ALA A 76 12.80 18.68 13.56
C ALA A 76 11.71 17.85 14.28
N HIS A 77 11.13 16.88 13.57
CA HIS A 77 10.07 16.00 14.07
C HIS A 77 10.57 14.55 14.12
N THR A 78 11.42 14.24 15.10
CA THR A 78 12.11 12.95 15.20
C THR A 78 11.13 11.78 15.21
N GLY A 79 11.26 10.89 14.22
CA GLY A 79 10.46 9.66 14.09
C GLY A 79 9.16 9.82 13.28
N GLU A 80 8.78 11.04 12.94
CA GLU A 80 7.59 11.33 12.14
C GLU A 80 7.85 11.18 10.63
N ILE A 81 6.79 10.87 9.88
CA ILE A 81 6.84 10.71 8.41
C ILE A 81 6.09 11.87 7.76
N ALA A 82 6.78 12.70 6.97
CA ALA A 82 6.16 13.76 6.17
C ALA A 82 5.28 13.18 5.05
N ALA A 83 4.22 13.92 4.68
CA ALA A 83 3.26 13.56 3.64
C ALA A 83 3.82 13.66 2.21
#